data_AF-A0A6B2CSG5-F1
#
_entry.id   AF-A0A6B2CSG5-F1
#
_cell.length_a   1.000
_cell.length_b   1.000
_cell.length_c   1.000
_cell.angle_alpha   90.00
_cell.angle_beta   90.00
_cell.angle_gamma   90.00
#
_symmetry.space_group_name_H-M   'P 1'
#
loop_
_entity.id
_entity.type
_entity.pdbx_description
1 polymer ?
#
loop_
_entity_poly.entity_id
_entity_poly.type
_entity_poly.pdbx_seq_one_letter_code
_entity_poly.pdbx_strand_id
1 'polypeptide(L)'
;MSLKLFFDGACEPVNPGGVGAYGFAVYEDDREIHGEGGVVCVGGWQCTNNVAEYTALIKAMEWALSAGAAEVEVYGDSQLVVRQMLGVYQVKAPHLVPLYEKAVELTRRFRKFSIGWVPRERNARADYYSKKAYCDFLKTHPEVRRLYTGRLATERQVALLKRLGVEDAECLPRRDASRLIERLLSRG
;
A
#
# COMPACT_ATOMS: atom_id res chain seq x y z
N MET A 1 -22.14 -5.30 -12.74
CA MET A 1 -20.68 -5.19 -12.88
C MET A 1 -20.02 -5.90 -11.71
N SER A 2 -19.03 -6.76 -11.99
CA SER A 2 -18.20 -7.45 -10.99
C SER A 2 -16.76 -7.00 -11.17
N LEU A 3 -16.09 -6.60 -10.11
CA LEU A 3 -14.71 -6.11 -10.16
C LEU A 3 -13.79 -6.89 -9.23
N LYS A 4 -12.54 -7.04 -9.65
CA LYS A 4 -11.47 -7.58 -8.82
C LYS A 4 -10.61 -6.42 -8.32
N LEU A 5 -10.47 -6.29 -7.00
CA LEU A 5 -9.76 -5.21 -6.34
C LEU A 5 -8.49 -5.76 -5.67
N PHE A 6 -7.39 -5.04 -5.80
CA PHE A 6 -6.16 -5.28 -5.06
C PHE A 6 -5.82 -4.05 -4.21
N PHE A 7 -5.44 -4.24 -2.96
CA PHE A 7 -5.06 -3.15 -2.06
C PHE A 7 -3.71 -3.42 -1.41
N ASP A 8 -2.96 -2.36 -1.12
CA ASP A 8 -1.68 -2.39 -0.42
C ASP A 8 -1.47 -1.09 0.36
N GLY A 9 -0.80 -1.19 1.50
CA GLY A 9 -0.37 -0.05 2.29
C GLY A 9 1.13 -0.11 2.56
N ALA A 10 1.78 1.05 2.50
CA ALA A 10 3.17 1.23 2.91
C ALA A 10 3.25 2.24 4.06
N CYS A 11 4.16 2.03 5.01
CA CYS A 11 4.56 3.07 5.96
C CYS A 11 6.09 3.10 6.00
N GLU A 12 6.65 4.07 5.27
CA GLU A 12 8.07 4.12 4.94
C GLU A 12 8.69 5.48 5.30
N PRO A 13 9.99 5.54 5.63
CA PRO A 13 10.92 4.41 5.74
C PRO A 13 10.94 3.76 7.12
N VAL A 14 10.03 4.16 8.01
CA VAL A 14 9.90 3.63 9.39
C VAL A 14 8.44 3.37 9.71
N ASN A 15 8.17 2.31 10.45
CA ASN A 15 6.82 1.92 10.86
C ASN A 15 6.83 1.56 12.37
N PRO A 16 6.06 2.25 13.23
CA PRO A 16 5.24 3.43 12.93
C PRO A 16 6.06 4.73 12.75
N GLY A 17 5.41 5.80 12.28
CA GLY A 17 5.97 7.16 12.26
C GLY A 17 6.66 7.59 10.96
N GLY A 18 6.55 6.79 9.91
CA GLY A 18 6.97 7.17 8.56
C GLY A 18 5.90 7.99 7.86
N VAL A 19 5.92 7.90 6.53
CA VAL A 19 4.85 8.34 5.65
C VAL A 19 4.01 7.12 5.33
N GLY A 20 2.76 7.13 5.77
CA GLY A 20 1.77 6.12 5.42
C GLY A 20 1.17 6.45 4.06
N ALA A 21 1.28 5.54 3.09
CA ALA A 21 0.72 5.68 1.76
C ALA A 21 -0.09 4.44 1.40
N TYR A 22 -1.24 4.64 0.76
CA TYR A 22 -2.10 3.58 0.28
C TYR A 22 -1.98 3.45 -1.24
N GLY A 23 -2.26 2.27 -1.76
CA GLY A 23 -2.37 1.99 -3.19
C GLY A 23 -3.42 0.91 -3.46
N PHE A 24 -4.16 1.05 -4.55
CA PHE A 24 -5.06 0.01 -5.01
C PHE A 24 -5.08 -0.09 -6.53
N ALA A 25 -5.45 -1.26 -7.03
CA ALA A 25 -5.63 -1.54 -8.45
C ALA A 25 -6.94 -2.27 -8.67
N VAL A 26 -7.61 -1.98 -9.78
CA VAL A 26 -8.96 -2.46 -10.10
C VAL A 26 -8.94 -3.14 -11.46
N TYR A 27 -9.56 -4.31 -11.51
CA TYR A 27 -9.58 -5.18 -12.68
C TYR A 27 -11.01 -5.55 -13.07
N GLU A 28 -11.26 -5.51 -14.38
CA GLU A 28 -12.44 -6.08 -15.04
C GLU A 28 -11.93 -7.03 -16.12
N ASP A 29 -12.42 -8.27 -16.13
CA ASP A 29 -11.98 -9.33 -17.06
C ASP A 29 -10.44 -9.48 -17.16
N ASP A 30 -9.77 -9.48 -16.00
CA ASP A 30 -8.32 -9.55 -15.81
C ASP A 30 -7.51 -8.43 -16.49
N ARG A 31 -8.17 -7.34 -16.90
CA ARG A 31 -7.51 -6.10 -17.35
C ARG A 31 -7.58 -5.05 -16.25
N GLU A 32 -6.44 -4.43 -15.96
CA GLU A 32 -6.41 -3.28 -15.06
C GLU A 32 -7.16 -2.12 -15.72
N ILE A 33 -8.25 -1.68 -15.12
CA ILE A 33 -9.07 -0.56 -15.60
C ILE A 33 -8.79 0.73 -14.83
N HIS A 34 -8.24 0.61 -13.63
CA HIS A 34 -7.92 1.75 -12.78
C HIS A 34 -6.89 1.37 -11.72
N GLY A 35 -6.15 2.37 -11.26
CA GLY A 35 -5.34 2.26 -10.06
C GLY A 35 -4.94 3.63 -9.55
N GLU A 36 -4.85 3.74 -8.23
CA GLU A 36 -4.65 5.00 -7.54
C GLU A 36 -3.88 4.74 -6.24
N GLY A 37 -3.13 5.74 -5.80
CA GLY A 37 -2.51 5.77 -4.49
C GLY A 37 -2.47 7.18 -3.94
N GLY A 38 -2.27 7.29 -2.64
CA GLY A 38 -2.19 8.58 -1.95
C GLY A 38 -1.55 8.47 -0.58
N VAL A 39 -1.24 9.62 0.02
CA VAL A 39 -0.71 9.69 1.39
C VAL A 39 -1.85 9.78 2.40
N VAL A 40 -1.76 8.94 3.44
CA VAL A 40 -2.72 8.86 4.54
C VAL A 40 -2.24 9.67 5.75
N CYS A 41 -0.94 9.61 6.04
CA CYS A 41 -0.38 10.22 7.24
C CYS A 41 1.13 10.45 7.10
N VAL A 42 1.65 11.37 7.91
CA VAL A 42 3.08 11.66 8.02
C VAL A 42 3.44 11.79 9.49
N GLY A 43 4.40 10.99 9.95
CA GLY A 43 4.88 11.03 11.33
C GLY A 43 3.87 10.54 12.36
N GLY A 44 4.31 10.51 13.63
CA GLY A 44 3.46 10.15 14.76
C GLY A 44 3.20 8.64 14.92
N TRP A 45 2.88 8.23 16.15
CA TRP A 45 2.77 6.81 16.50
C TRP A 45 1.56 6.10 15.86
N GLN A 46 0.54 6.88 15.46
CA GLN A 46 -0.65 6.37 14.78
C GLN A 46 -0.44 6.16 13.28
N CYS A 47 0.62 6.73 12.69
CA CYS A 47 0.91 6.51 11.28
C CYS A 47 1.62 5.16 11.11
N THR A 48 0.84 4.13 10.79
CA THR A 48 1.31 2.75 10.74
C THR A 48 1.01 2.13 9.38
N ASN A 49 1.73 1.04 9.07
CA ASN A 49 1.44 0.25 7.89
C ASN A 49 -0.01 -0.28 7.88
N ASN A 50 -0.51 -0.76 9.03
CA ASN A 50 -1.90 -1.25 9.13
C ASN A 50 -2.95 -0.16 8.86
N VAL A 51 -2.68 1.10 9.23
CA VAL A 51 -3.56 2.22 8.88
C VAL A 51 -3.59 2.41 7.36
N ALA A 52 -2.42 2.42 6.71
CA ALA A 52 -2.32 2.55 5.27
C ALA A 52 -3.03 1.39 4.53
N GLU A 53 -2.88 0.15 5.00
CA GLU A 53 -3.53 -1.05 4.45
C GLU A 53 -5.07 -0.97 4.53
N TYR A 54 -5.59 -0.59 5.70
CA TYR A 54 -7.04 -0.38 5.85
C TYR A 54 -7.55 0.77 4.98
N THR A 55 -6.81 1.87 4.88
CA THR A 55 -7.18 2.98 4.00
C THR A 55 -7.18 2.54 2.53
N ALA A 56 -6.21 1.73 2.11
CA ALA A 56 -6.17 1.17 0.75
C ALA A 56 -7.42 0.33 0.44
N LEU A 57 -7.77 -0.58 1.35
CA LEU A 57 -8.99 -1.40 1.26
C LEU A 57 -10.25 -0.54 1.15
N ILE A 58 -10.38 0.46 2.01
CA ILE A 58 -11.53 1.39 2.03
C ILE A 58 -11.60 2.16 0.70
N LYS A 59 -10.49 2.74 0.24
CA LYS A 59 -10.42 3.53 -0.99
C LYS A 59 -10.77 2.70 -2.23
N ALA A 60 -10.29 1.47 -2.30
CA ALA A 60 -10.64 0.54 -3.36
C ALA A 60 -12.16 0.25 -3.40
N MET A 61 -12.77 -0.01 -2.24
CA MET A 61 -14.22 -0.27 -2.16
C MET A 61 -15.06 0.98 -2.43
N GLU A 62 -14.64 2.15 -1.94
CA GLU A 62 -15.30 3.44 -2.23
C GLU A 62 -15.30 3.71 -3.74
N TRP A 63 -14.15 3.52 -4.40
CA TRP A 63 -14.03 3.67 -5.85
C TRP A 63 -14.96 2.70 -6.58
N ALA A 64 -14.94 1.41 -6.20
CA ALA A 64 -15.77 0.39 -6.84
C ALA A 64 -17.28 0.69 -6.73
N LEU A 65 -17.73 1.17 -5.57
CA LEU A 65 -19.12 1.60 -5.38
C LEU A 65 -19.46 2.82 -6.25
N SER A 66 -18.58 3.82 -6.32
CA SER A 66 -18.77 4.98 -7.19
C SER A 66 -18.78 4.62 -8.67
N ALA A 67 -18.06 3.57 -9.07
CA ALA A 67 -18.09 3.01 -10.43
C ALA A 67 -19.35 2.16 -10.71
N GLY A 68 -20.22 1.93 -9.72
CA GLY A 68 -21.45 1.14 -9.87
C GLY A 68 -21.24 -0.37 -9.77
N ALA A 69 -20.14 -0.83 -9.15
CA ALA A 69 -19.91 -2.25 -8.94
C ALA A 69 -20.95 -2.81 -7.97
N ALA A 70 -21.60 -3.90 -8.37
CA ALA A 70 -22.54 -4.63 -7.51
C ALA A 70 -21.85 -5.77 -6.77
N GLU A 71 -20.76 -6.30 -7.34
CA GLU A 71 -20.01 -7.42 -6.79
C GLU A 71 -18.52 -7.12 -6.83
N VAL A 72 -17.80 -7.50 -5.77
CA VAL A 72 -16.34 -7.33 -5.70
C VAL A 72 -15.64 -8.55 -5.09
N GLU A 73 -14.48 -8.87 -5.65
CA GLU A 73 -13.50 -9.80 -5.08
C GLU A 73 -12.26 -9.01 -4.69
N VAL A 74 -11.94 -8.96 -3.40
CA VAL A 74 -10.88 -8.09 -2.87
C VAL A 74 -9.67 -8.92 -2.42
N TYR A 75 -8.48 -8.48 -2.79
CA TYR A 75 -7.23 -9.16 -2.46
C TYR A 75 -6.20 -8.20 -1.88
N GLY A 76 -5.40 -8.69 -0.94
CA GLY A 76 -4.24 -7.98 -0.42
C GLY A 76 -3.26 -8.95 0.24
N ASP A 77 -2.03 -8.53 0.46
CA ASP A 77 -0.98 -9.33 1.10
C ASP A 77 -0.87 -9.10 2.62
N SER A 78 -1.64 -8.15 3.17
CA SER A 78 -1.80 -7.97 4.62
C SER A 78 -2.67 -9.06 5.26
N GLN A 79 -2.04 -10.10 5.78
CA GLN A 79 -2.74 -11.16 6.54
C GLN A 79 -3.55 -10.61 7.72
N LEU A 80 -3.08 -9.53 8.36
CA LEU A 80 -3.77 -8.92 9.49
C LEU A 80 -5.11 -8.34 9.05
N VAL A 81 -5.13 -7.50 8.02
CA VAL A 81 -6.35 -6.86 7.53
C VAL A 81 -7.32 -7.91 6.99
N VAL A 82 -6.83 -8.84 6.17
CA VAL A 82 -7.67 -9.93 5.62
C VAL A 82 -8.30 -10.77 6.74
N ARG A 83 -7.53 -11.21 7.74
CA ARG A 83 -8.07 -12.03 8.84
C ARG A 83 -9.02 -11.26 9.76
N GLN A 84 -8.81 -9.96 9.95
CA GLN A 84 -9.75 -9.12 10.70
C GLN A 84 -11.07 -8.95 9.95
N MET A 85 -11.02 -8.67 8.64
CA MET A 85 -12.22 -8.56 7.79
C MET A 85 -13.00 -9.88 7.68
N LEU A 86 -12.32 -11.02 7.79
CA LEU A 86 -12.94 -12.34 7.87
C LEU A 86 -13.47 -12.69 9.28
N GLY A 87 -13.33 -11.80 10.26
CA GLY A 87 -13.76 -12.04 11.65
C GLY A 87 -12.90 -13.05 12.41
N VAL A 88 -11.79 -13.52 11.82
CA VAL A 88 -10.87 -14.48 12.46
C VAL A 88 -10.05 -13.80 13.55
N TYR A 89 -9.63 -12.56 13.30
CA TYR A 89 -8.85 -11.75 14.25
C TYR A 89 -9.68 -10.59 14.80
N GLN A 90 -9.54 -10.35 16.10
CA GLN A 90 -10.10 -9.16 16.74
C GLN A 90 -9.29 -7.90 16.40
N VAL A 91 -9.99 -6.78 16.27
CA VAL A 91 -9.38 -5.45 16.12
C VAL A 91 -9.20 -4.84 17.51
N LYS A 92 -7.97 -4.90 18.03
CA LYS A 92 -7.65 -4.42 19.39
C LYS A 92 -7.08 -3.00 19.44
N ALA A 93 -6.47 -2.54 18.35
CA ALA A 93 -5.84 -1.22 18.30
C ALA A 93 -6.92 -0.14 18.15
N PRO A 94 -7.08 0.80 19.10
CA PRO A 94 -8.17 1.77 19.07
C PRO A 94 -8.20 2.63 17.80
N HIS A 95 -7.03 2.96 17.25
CA HIS A 95 -6.92 3.74 16.01
C HIS A 95 -7.30 2.96 14.74
N LEU A 96 -7.38 1.62 14.80
CA LEU A 96 -7.85 0.79 13.69
C LEU A 96 -9.36 0.50 13.74
N VAL A 97 -9.99 0.62 14.92
CA VAL A 97 -11.42 0.30 15.08
C VAL A 97 -12.30 1.10 14.11
N PRO A 98 -12.16 2.43 13.97
CA PRO A 98 -12.99 3.20 13.03
C PRO A 98 -12.78 2.78 11.57
N LEU A 99 -11.55 2.41 11.19
CA LEU A 99 -11.23 1.96 9.84
C LEU A 99 -11.86 0.60 9.55
N TYR A 100 -11.76 -0.33 10.50
CA TYR A 100 -12.42 -1.63 10.40
C TYR A 100 -13.94 -1.50 10.29
N GLU A 101 -14.56 -0.70 11.17
CA GLU A 101 -16.00 -0.46 11.14
C GLU A 101 -16.44 0.12 9.79
N LYS A 102 -15.67 1.08 9.25
CA LYS A 102 -15.93 1.64 7.94
C LYS A 102 -15.81 0.60 6.82
N ALA A 103 -14.76 -0.22 6.85
CA ALA A 103 -14.57 -1.28 5.88
C ALA A 103 -15.74 -2.28 5.92
N VAL A 104 -16.18 -2.70 7.11
CA VAL A 104 -17.35 -3.58 7.31
C VAL A 104 -18.65 -2.94 6.83
N GLU A 105 -18.84 -1.64 7.04
CA GLU A 105 -20.00 -0.92 6.51
C GLU A 105 -20.04 -0.97 4.97
N LEU A 106 -18.88 -0.76 4.33
CA LEU A 106 -18.76 -0.77 2.87
C LEU A 106 -19.06 -2.16 2.28
N THR A 107 -18.64 -3.25 2.94
CA THR A 107 -18.91 -4.60 2.42
C THR A 107 -20.41 -4.89 2.26
N ARG A 108 -21.25 -4.32 3.14
CA ARG A 108 -22.71 -4.48 3.13
C ARG A 108 -23.40 -3.76 1.97
N ARG A 109 -22.69 -2.87 1.27
CA ARG A 109 -23.23 -2.12 0.13
C ARG A 109 -23.11 -2.89 -1.18
N PHE A 110 -22.30 -3.94 -1.22
CA PHE A 110 -22.21 -4.84 -2.36
C PHE A 110 -23.24 -5.96 -2.25
N ARG A 111 -23.79 -6.39 -3.38
CA ARG A 111 -24.61 -7.61 -3.47
C ARG A 111 -23.80 -8.84 -3.12
N LYS A 112 -22.52 -8.85 -3.52
CA LYS A 112 -21.56 -9.92 -3.21
C LYS A 112 -20.20 -9.32 -2.92
N PHE A 113 -19.60 -9.76 -1.82
CA PHE A 113 -18.27 -9.36 -1.38
C PHE A 113 -17.49 -10.60 -0.98
N SER A 114 -16.24 -10.69 -1.42
CA SER A 114 -15.25 -11.63 -0.88
C SER A 114 -13.93 -10.89 -0.63
N ILE A 115 -13.16 -11.39 0.34
CA ILE A 115 -11.80 -10.92 0.60
C ILE A 115 -10.87 -12.12 0.79
N GLY A 116 -9.67 -12.05 0.20
CA GLY A 116 -8.67 -13.11 0.25
C GLY A 116 -7.26 -12.57 0.40
N TRP A 117 -6.39 -13.40 1.00
CA TRP A 117 -4.96 -13.12 1.04
C TRP A 117 -4.28 -13.62 -0.23
N VAL A 118 -3.34 -12.85 -0.76
CA VAL A 118 -2.45 -13.26 -1.84
C VAL A 118 -0.98 -13.01 -1.46
N PRO A 119 -0.02 -13.80 -2.00
CA PRO A 119 1.40 -13.47 -1.87
C PRO A 119 1.71 -12.10 -2.48
N ARG A 120 2.71 -11.40 -1.91
CA ARG A 120 3.10 -10.04 -2.33
C ARG A 120 3.45 -9.95 -3.82
N GLU A 121 4.01 -11.01 -4.39
CA GLU A 121 4.35 -11.10 -5.82
C GLU A 121 3.10 -11.01 -6.71
N ARG A 122 1.94 -11.39 -6.19
CA ARG A 122 0.63 -11.28 -6.87
C ARG A 122 -0.10 -9.97 -6.53
N ASN A 123 0.44 -9.13 -5.64
CA ASN A 123 -0.10 -7.82 -5.26
C ASN A 123 0.72 -6.64 -5.83
N ALA A 124 1.59 -6.91 -6.82
CA ALA A 124 2.61 -5.98 -7.28
C ALA A 124 2.07 -4.62 -7.78
N ARG A 125 0.85 -4.58 -8.31
CA ARG A 125 0.25 -3.34 -8.83
C ARG A 125 -0.25 -2.42 -7.73
N ALA A 126 -0.89 -2.97 -6.69
CA ALA A 126 -1.26 -2.16 -5.52
C ALA A 126 -0.01 -1.65 -4.78
N ASP A 127 1.00 -2.51 -4.59
CA ASP A 127 2.32 -2.14 -4.03
C ASP A 127 3.02 -1.04 -4.85
N TYR A 128 2.92 -1.09 -6.18
CA TYR A 128 3.42 -0.03 -7.04
C TYR A 128 2.73 1.31 -6.75
N TYR A 129 1.39 1.34 -6.65
CA TYR A 129 0.66 2.58 -6.41
C TYR A 129 0.93 3.17 -5.01
N SER A 130 1.06 2.33 -3.98
CA SER A 130 1.38 2.79 -2.62
C SER A 130 2.78 3.40 -2.56
N LYS A 131 3.78 2.74 -3.14
CA LYS A 131 5.17 3.23 -3.20
C LYS A 131 5.33 4.45 -4.09
N LYS A 132 4.63 4.49 -5.21
CA LYS A 132 4.63 5.66 -6.10
C LYS A 132 4.08 6.88 -5.35
N ALA A 133 2.93 6.75 -4.69
CA ALA A 133 2.35 7.84 -3.91
C ALA A 133 3.29 8.33 -2.79
N TYR A 134 3.92 7.40 -2.08
CA TYR A 134 4.96 7.73 -1.09
C TYR A 134 6.13 8.52 -1.70
N CYS A 135 6.68 8.06 -2.82
CA CYS A 135 7.84 8.71 -3.42
C CYS A 135 7.49 10.06 -4.05
N ASP A 136 6.38 10.16 -4.77
CA ASP A 136 5.87 11.41 -5.35
C ASP A 136 5.63 12.45 -4.25
N PHE A 137 5.09 12.03 -3.10
CA PHE A 137 4.95 12.89 -1.94
C PHE A 137 6.31 13.38 -1.42
N LEU A 138 7.30 12.50 -1.23
CA LEU A 138 8.63 12.92 -0.77
C LEU A 138 9.37 13.84 -1.75
N LYS A 139 9.14 13.68 -3.06
CA LYS A 139 9.71 14.57 -4.09
C LYS A 139 9.09 15.96 -4.05
N THR A 140 7.79 16.05 -3.75
CA THR A 140 7.05 17.32 -3.67
C THR A 140 7.15 17.98 -2.30
N HIS A 141 7.54 17.24 -1.26
CA HIS A 141 7.65 17.70 0.13
C HIS A 141 9.08 17.50 0.67
N PRO A 142 10.07 18.27 0.19
CA PRO A 142 11.47 18.12 0.58
C PRO A 142 11.71 18.31 2.09
N GLU A 143 10.88 19.10 2.77
CA GLU A 143 10.89 19.28 4.22
C GLU A 143 10.56 17.98 4.97
N VAL A 144 9.58 17.20 4.48
CA VAL A 144 9.26 15.88 5.06
C VAL A 144 10.37 14.90 4.74
N ARG A 145 10.87 14.88 3.49
CA ARG A 145 11.98 14.02 3.09
C ARG A 145 13.21 14.20 3.99
N ARG A 146 13.52 15.44 4.38
CA ARG A 146 14.66 15.76 5.26
C ARG A 146 14.57 15.06 6.62
N LEU A 147 13.36 14.89 7.17
CA LEU A 147 13.12 14.19 8.44
C LEU A 147 13.62 12.73 8.40
N TYR A 148 13.64 12.13 7.21
CA TYR A 148 13.95 10.72 7.02
C TYR A 148 15.27 10.45 6.28
N THR A 149 16.08 11.49 5.99
CA THR A 149 17.37 11.35 5.27
C THR A 149 18.26 10.24 5.85
N GLY A 150 18.31 10.13 7.19
CA GLY A 150 19.09 9.10 7.90
C GLY A 150 18.58 7.66 7.73
N ARG A 151 17.40 7.48 7.12
CA ARG A 151 16.72 6.19 6.90
C ARG A 151 16.55 5.84 5.41
N LEU A 152 16.73 6.81 4.51
CA LEU A 152 16.66 6.61 3.06
C LEU A 152 17.99 6.07 2.49
N ALA A 153 17.91 5.58 1.24
CA ALA A 153 19.05 5.14 0.46
C ALA A 153 20.15 6.21 0.41
N THR A 154 21.39 5.79 0.62
CA THR A 154 22.56 6.67 0.52
C THR A 154 22.82 7.06 -0.92
N GLU A 155 23.53 8.16 -1.17
CA GLU A 155 23.91 8.58 -2.53
C GLU A 155 24.59 7.46 -3.33
N ARG A 156 25.45 6.67 -2.66
CA ARG A 156 26.11 5.50 -3.27
C ARG A 156 25.10 4.42 -3.70
N GLN A 157 24.13 4.10 -2.85
CA GLN A 157 23.08 3.14 -3.17
C GLN A 157 22.19 3.64 -4.31
N VAL A 158 21.77 4.92 -4.26
CA VAL A 158 20.95 5.55 -5.30
C VAL A 158 21.67 5.53 -6.64
N ALA A 159 22.94 5.92 -6.68
CA ALA A 159 23.74 5.91 -7.91
C ALA A 159 23.88 4.50 -8.50
N LEU A 160 24.11 3.48 -7.67
CA LEU A 160 24.18 2.09 -8.12
C LEU A 160 22.83 1.59 -8.64
N LEU A 161 21.75 1.82 -7.90
CA LEU A 161 20.41 1.41 -8.27
C LEU A 161 19.96 2.06 -9.60
N LYS A 162 20.25 3.35 -9.80
CA LYS A 162 19.97 4.03 -11.08
C LYS A 162 20.75 3.41 -12.24
N ARG A 163 22.01 3.01 -12.05
CA ARG A 163 22.79 2.27 -13.06
C ARG A 163 22.21 0.90 -13.38
N LEU A 164 21.54 0.27 -12.40
CA LEU A 164 20.85 -1.01 -12.57
C LEU A 164 19.40 -0.85 -13.08
N GLY A 165 19.00 0.37 -13.52
CA GLY A 165 17.68 0.64 -14.09
C GLY A 165 16.55 0.77 -13.06
N VAL A 166 16.87 0.96 -11.78
CA VAL A 166 15.86 1.18 -10.74
C VAL A 166 15.50 2.66 -10.67
N GLU A 167 14.26 2.95 -11.05
CA GLU A 167 13.64 4.27 -10.89
C GLU A 167 13.40 4.59 -9.42
N ASP A 168 13.32 5.88 -9.09
CA ASP A 168 12.91 6.38 -7.77
C ASP A 168 13.74 5.88 -6.58
N ALA A 169 14.97 5.44 -6.86
CA ALA A 169 15.87 4.89 -5.86
C ALA A 169 16.15 5.85 -4.70
N GLU A 170 16.02 7.17 -4.90
CA GLU A 170 16.18 8.18 -3.86
C GLU A 170 15.10 8.20 -2.77
N CYS A 171 13.95 7.57 -3.04
CA CYS A 171 12.86 7.41 -2.08
C CYS A 171 12.95 6.10 -1.30
N LEU A 172 13.79 5.15 -1.72
CA LEU A 172 13.82 3.83 -1.09
C LEU A 172 14.34 3.91 0.35
N PRO A 173 13.71 3.16 1.29
CA PRO A 173 14.30 2.89 2.58
C PRO A 173 15.68 2.24 2.40
N ARG A 174 16.66 2.66 3.21
CA ARG A 174 18.06 2.19 3.10
C ARG A 174 18.20 0.67 3.09
N ARG A 175 17.41 0.00 3.92
CA ARG A 175 17.39 -1.47 4.04
C ARG A 175 16.89 -2.11 2.75
N ASP A 176 15.86 -1.54 2.15
CA ASP A 176 15.24 -2.11 0.96
C ASP A 176 16.10 -1.83 -0.28
N ALA A 177 16.77 -0.68 -0.32
CA ALA A 177 17.85 -0.42 -1.27
C ALA A 177 18.98 -1.46 -1.18
N SER A 178 19.47 -1.80 0.02
CA SER A 178 20.49 -2.85 0.18
C SER A 178 20.03 -4.21 -0.34
N ARG A 179 18.82 -4.65 0.06
CA ARG A 179 18.25 -5.93 -0.40
C ARG A 179 18.06 -5.97 -1.92
N LEU A 180 17.62 -4.86 -2.51
CA LEU A 180 17.43 -4.77 -3.95
C LEU A 180 18.76 -4.84 -4.69
N ILE A 181 19.81 -4.16 -4.20
CA ILE A 181 21.17 -4.26 -4.76
C ILE A 181 21.66 -5.71 -4.70
N GLU A 182 21.59 -6.37 -3.55
CA GLU A 182 22.00 -7.77 -3.38
C GLU A 182 21.28 -8.70 -4.37
N ARG A 183 19.97 -8.52 -4.53
CA ARG A 183 19.15 -9.31 -5.46
C ARG A 183 19.50 -9.07 -6.93
N LEU A 184 19.82 -7.83 -7.30
CA LEU A 184 20.16 -7.49 -8.69
C LEU A 184 21.57 -7.96 -9.05
N LEU A 185 22.53 -7.85 -8.13
CA LEU A 185 23.92 -8.29 -8.35
C LEU A 185 24.09 -9.81 -8.31
N SER A 186 23.24 -10.54 -7.58
CA SER A 186 23.25 -12.01 -7.58
C SER A 186 22.61 -12.65 -8.81
N ARG A 187 22.01 -11.84 -9.69
CA ARG A 187 21.37 -12.28 -10.95
C ARG A 187 22.19 -12.00 -12.20
N GLY A 188 23.34 -11.33 -12.08
CA GLY A 188 24.28 -11.03 -13.17
C GLY A 188 25.57 -11.83 -13.00
#